data_AF-R1EYG4-F1
#
_entry.id   AF-R1EYG4-F1
#
_cell.length_a   1.000
_cell.length_b   1.000
_cell.length_c   1.000
_cell.angle_alpha   90.00
_cell.angle_beta   90.00
_cell.angle_gamma   90.00
#
_symmetry.space_group_name_H-M   'P 1'
#
loop_
_entity.id
_entity.type
_entity.pdbx_description
1 polymer ?
#
loop_
_entity_poly.entity_id
_entity_poly.type
_entity_poly.pdbx_seq_one_letter_code
_entity_poly.pdbx_strand_id
1 'polypeptide(L)'
;MTDYEDLFADDDDTAHCQVLVFSGNDEPALKANASALSNHLLNPGVRVELRDLAYTLAERRTHHFHRAFVVKDRTDLDEGAIAYGKKHSSQPKVGFVFTGQGAQWPLIGKEVVEKFPSARAVIKRLDDALQSLPDPPKWSILGK
;
A
#
# COMPACT_ATOMS: atom_id res chain seq x y z
N MET A 1 24.85 0.19 11.48
CA MET A 1 23.66 0.88 12.01
C MET A 1 22.80 1.17 10.78
N THR A 2 21.65 0.50 10.68
CA THR A 2 21.00 0.17 9.41
C THR A 2 20.30 1.34 8.73
N ASP A 3 20.70 1.69 7.51
CA ASP A 3 20.06 2.66 6.58
C ASP A 3 18.68 2.20 6.05
N TYR A 4 17.91 1.46 6.87
CA TYR A 4 16.59 0.93 6.55
C TYR A 4 15.44 1.69 7.24
N GLU A 5 15.73 2.51 8.26
CA GLU A 5 14.70 3.30 8.95
C GLU A 5 14.14 4.44 8.08
N ASP A 6 14.89 4.85 7.05
CA ASP A 6 14.51 5.94 6.13
C ASP A 6 13.57 5.48 4.99
N LEU A 7 13.25 4.18 4.90
CA LEU A 7 12.38 3.63 3.86
C LEU A 7 10.89 3.91 4.08
N PHE A 8 10.51 4.38 5.28
CA PHE A 8 9.14 4.65 5.67
C PHE A 8 8.90 6.13 6.04
N ALA A 9 9.83 7.02 5.66
CA ALA A 9 9.61 8.45 5.81
C ALA A 9 8.34 8.86 5.03
N ASP A 10 7.53 9.73 5.64
CA ASP A 10 6.20 10.09 5.16
C ASP A 10 6.22 10.60 3.71
N ASP A 11 5.58 9.84 2.82
CA ASP A 11 5.25 10.30 1.47
C ASP A 11 4.25 11.45 1.57
N ASP A 12 4.64 12.62 1.07
CA ASP A 12 3.82 13.82 1.04
C ASP A 12 3.04 13.93 -0.28
N ASP A 13 1.72 14.11 -0.11
CA ASP A 13 0.77 14.80 -0.98
C ASP A 13 0.68 14.44 -2.47
N THR A 14 0.56 13.15 -2.81
CA THR A 14 -0.22 12.81 -4.02
C THR A 14 -1.49 12.05 -3.65
N ALA A 15 -2.56 12.27 -4.41
CA ALA A 15 -3.85 11.60 -4.26
C ALA A 15 -3.69 10.09 -4.53
N HIS A 16 -3.17 9.38 -3.52
CA HIS A 16 -2.97 7.95 -3.55
C HIS A 16 -4.26 7.27 -3.13
N CYS A 17 -4.67 6.28 -3.93
CA CYS A 17 -5.68 5.34 -3.50
C CYS A 17 -5.28 4.76 -2.14
N GLN A 18 -6.17 4.87 -1.16
CA GLN A 18 -6.01 4.33 0.18
C GLN A 18 -6.73 2.98 0.28
N VAL A 19 -6.17 2.08 1.08
CA VAL A 19 -6.82 0.81 1.43
C VAL A 19 -7.55 0.98 2.75
N LEU A 20 -8.89 1.01 2.68
CA LEU A 20 -9.74 1.04 3.86
C LEU A 20 -10.00 -0.40 4.29
N VAL A 21 -9.64 -0.71 5.54
CA VAL A 21 -9.76 -2.07 6.10
C VAL A 21 -10.82 -2.14 7.18
N PHE A 22 -11.46 -3.30 7.29
CA PHE A 22 -12.51 -3.56 8.26
C PHE A 22 -12.29 -4.91 8.90
N SER A 23 -12.71 -5.06 10.16
CA SER A 23 -12.76 -6.38 10.78
C SER A 23 -13.92 -6.53 11.75
N GLY A 24 -14.33 -7.77 12.00
CA GLY A 24 -15.41 -8.12 12.93
C GLY A 24 -15.21 -9.51 13.54
N ASN A 25 -15.84 -9.75 14.70
CA ASN A 25 -15.82 -11.05 15.36
C ASN A 25 -16.56 -12.13 14.57
N ASP A 26 -17.57 -11.73 13.80
CA ASP A 26 -18.32 -12.56 12.86
C ASP A 26 -18.63 -11.77 11.58
N GLU A 27 -19.13 -12.46 10.55
CA GLU A 27 -19.44 -11.86 9.25
C GLU A 27 -20.59 -10.83 9.32
N PRO A 28 -21.72 -11.07 10.03
CA PRO A 28 -22.77 -10.07 10.20
C PRO A 28 -22.27 -8.78 10.86
N ALA A 29 -21.48 -8.86 11.92
CA ALA A 29 -20.93 -7.70 12.60
C ALA A 29 -19.98 -6.90 11.71
N LEU A 30 -19.17 -7.60 10.91
CA LEU A 30 -18.30 -6.95 9.91
C LEU A 30 -19.12 -6.15 8.89
N LYS A 31 -20.17 -6.74 8.31
CA LYS A 31 -21.06 -6.05 7.36
C LYS A 31 -21.76 -4.86 8.00
N ALA A 32 -22.32 -5.05 9.20
CA ALA A 32 -22.96 -3.98 9.95
C ALA A 32 -22.01 -2.81 10.24
N ASN A 33 -20.75 -3.08 10.61
CA ASN A 33 -19.73 -2.06 10.83
C ASN A 33 -19.38 -1.30 9.53
N ALA A 34 -19.26 -2.00 8.41
CA ALA A 34 -19.00 -1.38 7.11
C ALA A 34 -20.15 -0.47 6.68
N SER A 35 -21.40 -0.94 6.78
CA SER A 35 -22.59 -0.14 6.47
C SER A 35 -22.75 1.05 7.42
N ALA A 36 -22.46 0.88 8.71
CA ALA A 36 -22.49 1.97 9.68
C ALA A 36 -21.45 3.07 9.35
N LEU A 37 -20.25 2.67 8.93
CA LEU A 37 -19.23 3.64 8.49
C LEU A 37 -19.65 4.34 7.20
N SER A 38 -20.19 3.62 6.21
CA SER A 38 -20.69 4.22 4.97
C SER A 38 -21.75 5.29 5.27
N ASN A 39 -22.75 4.94 6.09
CA ASN A 39 -23.78 5.87 6.54
C ASN A 39 -23.21 7.08 7.30
N HIS A 40 -22.16 6.87 8.12
CA HIS A 40 -21.50 7.96 8.83
C HIS A 40 -20.82 8.96 7.86
N LEU A 41 -20.15 8.45 6.83
CA LEU A 41 -19.45 9.29 5.83
C LEU A 41 -20.41 10.01 4.89
N LEU A 42 -21.65 9.54 4.72
CA LEU A 42 -22.70 10.23 3.96
C LEU A 42 -23.24 11.48 4.67
N ASN A 43 -22.99 11.65 5.98
CA ASN A 43 -23.47 12.81 6.71
C ASN A 43 -22.67 14.08 6.32
N PRO A 44 -23.30 15.14 5.78
CA PRO A 44 -22.61 16.36 5.37
C PRO A 44 -21.85 17.10 6.48
N GLY A 45 -22.19 16.83 7.74
CA GLY A 45 -21.47 17.38 8.91
C GLY A 45 -20.16 16.67 9.22
N VAL A 46 -19.89 15.51 8.61
CA VAL A 46 -18.67 14.73 8.81
C VAL A 46 -17.62 15.17 7.79
N ARG A 47 -16.46 15.60 8.29
CA ARG A 47 -15.28 15.93 7.48
C ARG A 47 -14.12 15.09 7.98
N VAL A 48 -13.62 14.21 7.13
CA VAL A 48 -12.54 13.28 7.43
C VAL A 48 -11.63 13.21 6.21
N GLU A 49 -10.34 13.31 6.43
CA GLU A 49 -9.35 13.07 5.38
C GLU A 49 -9.20 11.57 5.14
N LEU A 50 -9.12 11.16 3.87
CA LEU A 50 -9.11 9.74 3.50
C LEU A 50 -7.89 9.00 4.10
N ARG A 51 -6.73 9.66 4.15
CA ARG A 51 -5.50 9.14 4.75
C ARG A 51 -5.70 8.84 6.24
N ASP A 52 -6.28 9.78 6.98
CA ASP A 52 -6.53 9.63 8.41
C ASP A 52 -7.56 8.53 8.69
N LEU A 53 -8.57 8.41 7.82
CA LEU A 53 -9.54 7.32 7.89
C LEU A 53 -8.85 5.96 7.69
N ALA A 54 -8.04 5.83 6.64
CA ALA A 54 -7.29 4.61 6.34
C ALA A 54 -6.35 4.22 7.50
N TYR A 55 -5.58 5.20 8.01
CA TYR A 55 -4.71 5.02 9.16
C TYR A 55 -5.48 4.57 10.40
N THR A 56 -6.60 5.22 10.71
CA THR A 56 -7.42 4.87 11.87
C THR A 56 -7.97 3.45 11.77
N LEU A 57 -8.47 3.07 10.59
CA LEU A 57 -9.00 1.74 10.35
C LEU A 57 -7.91 0.65 10.42
N ALA A 58 -6.70 0.95 9.93
CA ALA A 58 -5.59 0.01 9.89
C ALA A 58 -4.84 -0.12 11.22
N GLU A 59 -4.53 0.99 11.90
CA GLU A 59 -3.59 1.00 13.02
C GLU A 59 -4.25 1.22 14.39
N ARG A 60 -5.49 1.75 14.42
CA ARG A 60 -6.16 2.15 15.67
C ARG A 60 -7.36 1.27 16.04
N ARG A 61 -7.57 0.17 15.32
CA ARG A 61 -8.65 -0.80 15.55
C ARG A 61 -8.09 -2.19 15.81
N THR A 62 -8.83 -2.97 16.61
CA THR A 62 -8.55 -4.40 16.79
C THR A 62 -8.75 -5.14 15.47
N HIS A 63 -7.82 -6.06 15.17
CA HIS A 63 -7.85 -6.88 13.95
C HIS A 63 -8.47 -8.25 14.20
N HIS A 64 -9.76 -8.40 13.93
CA HIS A 64 -10.49 -9.66 14.09
C HIS A 64 -10.27 -10.65 12.92
N PHE A 65 -10.90 -11.85 13.03
CA PHE A 65 -10.78 -12.93 12.07
C PHE A 65 -11.57 -12.70 10.77
N HIS A 66 -12.77 -12.13 10.85
CA HIS A 66 -13.50 -11.70 9.67
C HIS A 66 -12.95 -10.35 9.25
N ARG A 67 -12.55 -10.21 7.98
CA ARG A 67 -11.88 -9.02 7.45
C ARG A 67 -12.52 -8.60 6.14
N ALA A 68 -12.47 -7.31 5.87
CA ALA A 68 -12.82 -6.79 4.56
C ALA A 68 -11.90 -5.63 4.19
N PHE A 69 -11.82 -5.31 2.91
CA PHE A 69 -11.12 -4.13 2.44
C PHE A 69 -11.79 -3.53 1.21
N VAL A 70 -11.51 -2.25 0.96
CA VAL A 70 -11.84 -1.56 -0.28
C VAL A 70 -10.74 -0.55 -0.59
N VAL A 71 -10.45 -0.35 -1.88
CA VAL A 71 -9.47 0.62 -2.36
C VAL A 71 -10.21 1.86 -2.84
N LYS A 72 -9.88 3.03 -2.32
CA LYS A 72 -10.61 4.27 -2.56
C LYS A 72 -9.68 5.44 -2.81
N ASP A 73 -10.10 6.37 -3.66
CA ASP A 73 -9.45 7.66 -3.90
C ASP A 73 -10.14 8.83 -3.16
N ARG A 74 -11.30 8.56 -2.56
CA ARG A 74 -12.11 9.52 -1.81
C ARG A 74 -12.92 8.81 -0.72
N THR A 75 -13.61 9.57 0.14
CA THR A 75 -14.28 9.05 1.34
C THR A 75 -15.66 8.42 1.11
N ASP A 76 -16.15 8.33 -0.13
CA ASP A 76 -17.42 7.66 -0.41
C ASP A 76 -17.27 6.12 -0.35
N LEU A 77 -18.15 5.45 0.39
CA LEU A 77 -18.10 3.99 0.55
C LEU A 77 -19.27 3.34 -0.16
N ASP A 78 -18.98 2.65 -1.27
CA ASP A 78 -19.91 1.71 -1.90
C ASP A 78 -19.73 0.33 -1.27
N GLU A 79 -20.78 -0.15 -0.59
CA GLU A 79 -20.78 -1.47 0.05
C GLU A 79 -20.60 -2.61 -0.96
N GLY A 80 -21.01 -2.43 -2.22
CA GLY A 80 -20.86 -3.42 -3.29
C GLY A 80 -19.41 -3.60 -3.75
N ALA A 81 -18.55 -2.62 -3.50
CA ALA A 81 -17.12 -2.67 -3.84
C ALA A 81 -16.26 -3.29 -2.72
N ILE A 82 -16.84 -3.59 -1.56
CA ILE A 82 -16.10 -4.12 -0.41
C ILE A 82 -15.85 -5.62 -0.62
N ALA A 83 -14.57 -6.00 -0.60
CA ALA A 83 -14.15 -7.40 -0.64
C ALA A 83 -14.14 -7.99 0.76
N TYR A 84 -14.96 -9.00 1.01
CA TYR A 84 -15.06 -9.69 2.30
C TYR A 84 -14.27 -11.00 2.31
N GLY A 85 -13.70 -11.34 3.47
CA GLY A 85 -12.97 -12.58 3.66
C GLY A 85 -12.80 -12.95 5.12
N LYS A 86 -12.13 -14.07 5.35
CA LYS A 86 -11.79 -14.55 6.68
C LYS A 86 -10.30 -14.90 6.72
N LYS A 87 -9.61 -14.39 7.73
CA LYS A 87 -8.21 -14.73 7.98
C LYS A 87 -8.10 -16.23 8.25
N HIS A 88 -7.14 -16.89 7.60
CA HIS A 88 -6.76 -18.26 7.98
C HIS A 88 -6.22 -18.29 9.42
N SER A 89 -6.49 -19.38 10.13
CA SER A 89 -6.03 -19.57 11.52
C SER A 89 -4.51 -19.73 11.60
N SER A 90 -3.88 -20.31 10.58
CA SER A 90 -2.44 -20.45 10.48
C SER A 90 -1.79 -19.19 9.92
N GLN A 91 -0.59 -18.89 10.40
CA GLN A 91 0.25 -17.86 9.81
C GLN A 91 0.72 -18.33 8.42
N PRO A 92 0.55 -17.53 7.36
CA PRO A 92 1.00 -17.92 6.03
C PRO A 92 2.53 -17.96 5.99
N LYS A 93 3.09 -18.95 5.29
CA LYS A 93 4.50 -18.96 4.91
C LYS A 93 4.66 -18.13 3.64
N VAL A 94 5.49 -17.10 3.71
CA VAL A 94 5.74 -16.19 2.58
C VAL A 94 7.03 -16.63 1.86
N GLY A 95 6.96 -16.78 0.54
CA GLY A 95 8.10 -17.04 -0.33
C GLY A 95 8.16 -16.01 -1.45
N PHE A 96 9.35 -15.50 -1.73
CA PHE A 96 9.60 -14.55 -2.82
C PHE A 96 10.13 -15.31 -4.04
N VAL A 97 9.49 -15.13 -5.19
CA VAL A 97 9.94 -15.70 -6.46
C VAL A 97 10.51 -14.59 -7.32
N PHE A 98 11.79 -14.70 -7.66
CA PHE A 98 12.47 -13.76 -8.54
C PHE A 98 12.37 -14.27 -9.98
N THR A 99 11.73 -13.50 -10.85
CA THR A 99 11.58 -13.85 -12.26
C THR A 99 12.93 -13.82 -12.98
N GLY A 100 13.09 -14.69 -13.98
CA GLY A 100 14.24 -14.64 -14.89
C GLY A 100 14.11 -13.52 -15.94
N GLN A 101 14.97 -13.61 -16.96
CA GLN A 101 14.93 -12.70 -18.11
C GLN A 101 13.65 -12.90 -18.94
N GLY A 102 13.07 -11.80 -19.44
CA GLY A 102 11.94 -11.82 -20.38
C GLY A 102 10.60 -11.34 -19.77
N ALA A 103 10.55 -11.10 -18.46
CA ALA A 103 9.38 -10.53 -17.80
C ALA A 103 9.39 -8.98 -17.79
N GLN A 104 10.48 -8.34 -18.20
CA GLN A 104 10.60 -6.88 -18.22
C GLN A 104 9.95 -6.25 -19.47
N TRP A 105 9.34 -5.08 -19.28
CA TRP A 105 8.86 -4.21 -20.36
C TRP A 105 9.32 -2.76 -20.14
N PRO A 106 9.29 -1.89 -21.17
CA PRO A 106 9.76 -0.51 -21.04
C PRO A 106 9.05 0.26 -19.92
N LEU A 107 9.81 1.03 -19.13
CA LEU A 107 9.33 1.89 -18.03
C LEU A 107 8.71 1.15 -16.82
N ILE A 108 8.82 -0.19 -16.73
CA ILE A 108 8.42 -0.92 -15.54
C ILE A 108 9.09 -0.32 -14.29
N GLY A 109 8.30 -0.08 -13.24
CA GLY A 109 8.80 0.49 -11.98
C GLY A 109 9.11 1.99 -12.01
N LYS A 110 8.96 2.69 -13.15
CA LYS A 110 9.20 4.14 -13.23
C LYS A 110 8.36 4.92 -12.21
N GLU A 111 7.04 4.73 -12.22
CA GLU A 111 6.16 5.40 -11.27
C GLU A 111 6.48 5.06 -9.82
N VAL A 112 6.93 3.83 -9.55
CA VAL A 112 7.32 3.41 -8.20
C VAL A 112 8.54 4.19 -7.74
N VAL A 113 9.53 4.36 -8.62
CA VAL A 113 10.74 5.16 -8.33
C VAL A 113 10.43 6.66 -8.20
N GLU A 114 9.44 7.16 -8.94
CA GLU A 114 9.03 8.57 -8.88
C GLU A 114 8.20 8.88 -7.63
N LYS A 115 7.33 7.95 -7.20
CA LYS A 115 6.39 8.15 -6.09
C LYS A 115 6.94 7.75 -4.74
N PHE A 116 7.82 6.73 -4.67
CA PHE A 116 8.31 6.18 -3.40
C PHE A 116 9.81 6.46 -3.24
N PRO A 117 10.21 7.39 -2.34
CA PRO A 117 11.61 7.71 -2.05
C PRO A 117 12.43 6.48 -1.65
N SER A 118 11.81 5.52 -0.96
CA SER A 118 12.42 4.25 -0.57
C SER A 118 12.84 3.41 -1.77
N ALA A 119 11.97 3.30 -2.79
CA ALA A 119 12.30 2.65 -4.05
C ALA A 119 13.41 3.39 -4.80
N ARG A 120 13.34 4.73 -4.85
CA ARG A 120 14.39 5.57 -5.46
C ARG A 120 15.75 5.36 -4.81
N ALA A 121 15.81 5.30 -3.48
CA ALA A 121 17.04 5.07 -2.74
C ALA A 121 17.65 3.70 -3.06
N VAL A 122 16.82 2.65 -3.15
CA VAL A 122 17.27 1.31 -3.54
C VAL A 122 17.80 1.32 -4.97
N ILE A 123 17.08 1.91 -5.93
CA ILE A 123 17.54 1.99 -7.32
C ILE A 123 18.84 2.80 -7.44
N LYS A 124 18.99 3.88 -6.67
CA LYS A 124 20.24 4.63 -6.63
C LYS A 124 21.41 3.75 -6.17
N ARG A 125 21.24 2.97 -5.10
CA ARG A 125 22.30 2.05 -4.61
C ARG A 125 22.68 1.00 -5.66
N LEU A 126 21.70 0.50 -6.42
CA LEU A 126 21.95 -0.44 -7.52
C LEU A 126 22.69 0.24 -8.69
N ASP A 127 22.33 1.48 -9.02
CA ASP A 127 23.02 2.26 -10.04
C ASP A 127 24.48 2.56 -9.62
N ASP A 128 24.68 3.02 -8.39
CA ASP A 128 26.01 3.26 -7.82
C ASP A 128 26.88 1.99 -7.89
N ALA A 129 26.29 0.81 -7.61
CA ALA A 129 26.98 -0.47 -7.73
C ALA A 129 27.40 -0.78 -9.18
N LEU A 130 26.53 -0.56 -10.18
CA LEU A 130 26.86 -0.76 -11.59
C LEU A 130 27.93 0.23 -12.07
N GLN A 131 27.85 1.49 -11.63
CA GLN A 131 28.84 2.52 -11.97
C GLN A 131 30.21 2.28 -11.34
N SER A 132 30.29 1.46 -10.28
CA SER A 132 31.55 1.10 -9.61
C SER A 132 32.33 -0.02 -10.32
N LEU A 133 31.79 -0.61 -11.38
CA LEU A 133 32.44 -1.69 -12.13
C LEU A 133 33.68 -1.19 -12.91
N PRO A 134 34.66 -2.07 -13.21
CA PRO A 134 35.85 -1.69 -13.98
C PRO A 134 35.55 -1.16 -15.39
N ASP A 135 34.46 -1.62 -16.01
CA ASP A 135 33.93 -1.10 -17.28
C ASP A 135 32.44 -0.76 -17.07
N PRO A 136 32.13 0.46 -16.58
CA PRO A 136 30.78 0.82 -16.19
C PRO A 136 29.90 1.11 -17.42
N PRO A 137 28.59 0.86 -17.33
CA PRO A 137 27.67 1.21 -18.40
C PRO A 137 27.64 2.73 -18.62
N LYS A 138 27.58 3.17 -19.89
CA LYS A 138 27.46 4.59 -20.27
C LYS A 138 26.13 5.23 -19.87
N TRP A 139 25.17 4.43 -19.42
CA TRP A 139 23.83 4.83 -19.00
C TRP A 139 23.68 4.62 -17.49
N SER A 140 22.76 5.36 -16.89
CA SER A 140 22.33 5.21 -15.49
C SER A 140 20.89 4.69 -15.46
N ILE A 141 20.57 3.87 -14.46
CA ILE A 141 19.21 3.37 -14.22
C ILE A 141 18.23 4.53 -13.97
N LEU A 142 18.68 5.61 -13.30
CA LEU A 142 17.83 6.76 -12.96
C LEU A 142 17.76 7.82 -14.07
N GLY A 143 18.43 7.60 -15.20
CA GLY A 143 18.63 8.63 -16.23
C GLY A 143 19.73 9.64 -15.83
N LYS A 144 20.02 10.58 -16.74
CA LYS A 144 20.89 11.74 -16.45
C LYS A 144 20.09 12.88 -15.85
#